data_AF-A0A6H9HX12-F1
#
_entry.id   AF-A0A6H9HX12-F1
#
_cell.length_a   1.000
_cell.length_b   1.000
_cell.length_c   1.000
_cell.angle_alpha   90.00
_cell.angle_beta   90.00
_cell.angle_gamma   90.00
#
_symmetry.space_group_name_H-M   'P 1'
#
loop_
_entity.id
_entity.type
_entity.pdbx_description
1 polymer ?
#
loop_
_entity_poly.entity_id
_entity_poly.type
_entity_poly.pdbx_seq_one_letter_code
_entity_poly.pdbx_strand_id
1 'polypeptide(L)'
;MINITNKSNTLRTAIATAIVKVSLPETIKAIIDRQVPKGDVFEMSKAAGLLAVKKTSNMIPDCHPIPIEYASITFNISELEIHINVEVHTIYKTGVEVEAIHAATVVAVTIYDMLKPIDKNITIEKVKLLEKTGGMSQFRKKEPKGITAAVIVCSDSVSVGNKEDKAGKQIIERLKTHGVNIKSYEIIPDDKNIITDKVNYYSSESIQLLIFTGGTGLSPRDVTPEVLEPLLDFRIPGIEEAMRSYGQQRTPYAMLSRSLAGIVGKTLVLALPGSTRGASESVDAIFPSVLHIYRVMKGVRHD
;
A
#
# COMPACT_ATOMS: atom_id res chain seq x y z
N MET A 1 -18.89 0.00 2.89
CA MET A 1 -17.60 -0.14 2.19
C MET A 1 -16.55 0.84 2.71
N ILE A 2 -15.30 0.41 2.87
CA ILE A 2 -14.19 1.25 3.37
C ILE A 2 -13.55 2.06 2.24
N ASN A 3 -13.36 3.37 2.41
CA ASN A 3 -12.65 4.19 1.42
C ASN A 3 -11.15 3.81 1.33
N ILE A 4 -10.72 3.41 0.13
CA ILE A 4 -9.33 3.00 -0.16
C ILE A 4 -8.60 3.95 -1.12
N THR A 5 -9.17 5.13 -1.45
CA THR A 5 -8.62 6.04 -2.46
C THR A 5 -7.16 6.43 -2.23
N ASN A 6 -6.81 6.70 -0.96
CA ASN A 6 -5.47 7.13 -0.56
C ASN A 6 -4.54 5.98 -0.16
N LYS A 7 -4.98 4.73 -0.29
CA LYS A 7 -4.11 3.57 -0.05
C LYS A 7 -3.28 3.30 -1.31
N SER A 8 -2.01 2.96 -1.09
CA SER A 8 -1.09 2.52 -2.14
C SER A 8 -1.29 1.05 -2.48
N ASN A 9 -0.96 0.68 -3.72
CA ASN A 9 -0.92 -0.71 -4.14
C ASN A 9 0.25 -1.41 -3.45
N THR A 10 0.01 -2.64 -2.99
CA THR A 10 1.02 -3.51 -2.37
C THR A 10 0.72 -4.95 -2.76
N LEU A 11 1.72 -5.83 -2.76
CA LEU A 11 1.47 -7.27 -2.86
C LEU A 11 0.61 -7.70 -1.67
N ARG A 12 -0.45 -8.44 -1.95
CA ARG A 12 -1.38 -9.00 -0.97
C ARG A 12 -1.50 -10.48 -1.23
N THR A 13 -1.43 -11.26 -0.16
CA THR A 13 -1.71 -12.69 -0.21
C THR A 13 -2.70 -13.05 0.89
N ALA A 14 -3.56 -14.02 0.61
CA ALA A 14 -4.43 -14.64 1.60
C ALA A 14 -4.51 -16.14 1.34
N ILE A 15 -4.47 -16.91 2.43
CA ILE A 15 -4.69 -18.36 2.43
C ILE A 15 -5.89 -18.63 3.32
N ALA A 16 -6.90 -19.30 2.78
CA ALA A 16 -8.09 -19.74 3.50
C ALA A 16 -8.28 -21.25 3.38
N THR A 17 -9.01 -21.82 4.33
CA THR A 17 -9.33 -23.25 4.34
C THR A 17 -10.81 -23.49 4.57
N ALA A 18 -11.26 -24.67 4.16
CA ALA A 18 -12.52 -25.30 4.53
C ALA A 18 -12.27 -26.81 4.63
N ILE A 19 -13.01 -27.49 5.51
CA ILE A 19 -12.96 -28.95 5.63
C ILE A 19 -14.33 -29.51 5.26
N VAL A 20 -14.36 -30.45 4.32
CA VAL A 20 -15.56 -31.25 4.05
C VAL A 20 -15.35 -32.62 4.68
N LYS A 21 -16.17 -32.95 5.67
CA LYS A 21 -16.12 -34.25 6.34
C LYS A 21 -17.21 -35.15 5.78
N VAL A 22 -16.81 -36.29 5.25
CA VAL A 22 -17.72 -37.33 4.78
C VAL A 22 -18.00 -38.33 5.90
N SER A 23 -19.06 -39.13 5.77
CA SER A 23 -19.44 -40.13 6.76
C SER A 23 -19.04 -41.56 6.41
N LEU A 24 -18.72 -41.81 5.13
CA LEU A 24 -18.43 -43.16 4.62
C LEU A 24 -17.04 -43.25 3.97
N PRO A 25 -16.21 -44.25 4.31
CA PRO A 25 -14.95 -44.52 3.62
C PRO A 25 -15.12 -44.77 2.11
N GLU A 26 -16.25 -45.36 1.71
CA GLU A 26 -16.60 -45.62 0.31
C GLU A 26 -16.71 -44.32 -0.50
N THR A 27 -17.09 -43.21 0.14
CA THR A 27 -17.16 -41.89 -0.50
C THR A 27 -15.77 -41.37 -0.83
N ILE A 28 -14.80 -41.50 0.09
CA ILE A 28 -13.40 -41.15 -0.18
C ILE A 28 -12.85 -42.01 -1.32
N LYS A 29 -13.12 -43.31 -1.29
CA LYS A 29 -12.70 -44.23 -2.35
C LYS A 29 -13.28 -43.83 -3.70
N ALA A 30 -14.57 -43.50 -3.77
CA ALA A 30 -15.22 -43.06 -5.01
C ALA A 30 -14.62 -41.75 -5.56
N ILE A 31 -14.15 -40.85 -4.69
CA ILE A 31 -13.44 -39.63 -5.11
C ILE A 31 -12.08 -39.98 -5.73
N ILE A 32 -11.27 -40.80 -5.04
CA ILE A 32 -9.93 -41.20 -5.49
C ILE A 32 -10.00 -41.97 -6.81
N ASP A 33 -10.94 -42.92 -6.91
CA ASP A 33 -11.11 -43.78 -8.08
C ASP A 33 -11.89 -43.07 -9.22
N ARG A 34 -12.30 -41.80 -9.03
CA ARG A 34 -13.09 -40.99 -9.98
C ARG A 34 -14.42 -41.65 -10.40
N GLN A 35 -15.11 -42.28 -9.45
CA GLN A 35 -16.37 -43.01 -9.66
C GLN A 35 -17.61 -42.27 -9.14
N VAL A 36 -17.47 -41.01 -8.72
CA VAL A 36 -18.62 -40.19 -8.32
C VAL A 36 -19.53 -39.94 -9.54
N PRO A 37 -20.85 -40.21 -9.46
CA PRO A 37 -21.75 -40.13 -10.63
C PRO A 37 -21.79 -38.76 -11.33
N LYS A 38 -21.49 -37.70 -10.59
CA LYS A 38 -21.45 -36.31 -11.08
C LYS A 38 -20.11 -35.90 -11.73
N GLY A 39 -19.14 -36.81 -11.82
CA GLY A 39 -17.83 -36.57 -12.41
C GLY A 39 -16.72 -36.29 -11.39
N ASP A 40 -15.60 -35.75 -11.85
CA ASP A 40 -14.43 -35.46 -11.03
C ASP A 40 -14.72 -34.33 -10.03
N VAL A 41 -14.77 -34.69 -8.74
CA VAL A 41 -15.12 -33.78 -7.64
C VAL A 41 -14.11 -32.65 -7.48
N PHE A 42 -12.82 -32.93 -7.61
CA PHE A 42 -11.79 -31.94 -7.38
C PHE A 42 -11.65 -30.99 -8.55
N GLU A 43 -11.74 -31.47 -9.79
CA GLU A 43 -11.68 -30.57 -10.95
C GLU A 43 -12.90 -29.65 -11.04
N MET A 44 -14.11 -30.19 -10.79
CA MET A 44 -15.33 -29.38 -10.82
C MET A 44 -15.37 -28.35 -9.69
N SER A 45 -15.04 -28.75 -8.46
CA SER A 45 -15.03 -27.83 -7.31
C SER A 45 -13.92 -26.79 -7.41
N LYS A 46 -12.75 -27.14 -7.95
CA LYS A 46 -11.67 -26.19 -8.29
C LYS A 46 -12.14 -25.13 -9.28
N ALA A 47 -12.80 -25.53 -10.37
CA ALA A 47 -13.34 -24.59 -11.34
C ALA A 47 -14.36 -23.61 -10.71
N ALA A 48 -15.26 -24.13 -9.88
CA ALA A 48 -16.22 -23.31 -9.14
C ALA A 48 -15.54 -22.31 -8.19
N GLY A 49 -14.51 -22.74 -7.46
CA GLY A 49 -13.73 -21.88 -6.58
C GLY A 49 -12.99 -20.77 -7.34
N LEU A 50 -12.36 -21.07 -8.48
CA LEU A 50 -11.69 -20.06 -9.30
C LEU A 50 -12.67 -19.00 -9.85
N LEU A 51 -13.90 -19.40 -10.18
CA LEU A 51 -14.95 -18.45 -10.55
C LEU A 51 -15.43 -17.63 -9.35
N ALA A 52 -15.53 -18.25 -8.17
CA ALA A 52 -15.92 -17.58 -6.94
C ALA A 52 -14.94 -16.48 -6.54
N VAL A 53 -13.63 -16.75 -6.60
CA VAL A 53 -12.57 -15.75 -6.34
C VAL A 53 -12.82 -14.48 -7.17
N LYS A 54 -13.05 -14.64 -8.48
CA LYS A 54 -13.27 -13.54 -9.43
C LYS A 54 -14.60 -12.81 -9.26
N LYS A 55 -15.60 -13.45 -8.65
CA LYS A 55 -16.97 -12.93 -8.50
C LYS A 55 -17.32 -12.57 -7.05
N THR A 56 -16.33 -12.46 -6.17
CA THR A 56 -16.56 -12.18 -4.75
C THR A 56 -17.33 -10.90 -4.51
N SER A 57 -16.98 -9.81 -5.20
CA SER A 57 -17.69 -8.52 -5.10
C SER A 57 -19.13 -8.55 -5.59
N ASN A 58 -19.52 -9.58 -6.37
CA ASN A 58 -20.92 -9.74 -6.79
C ASN A 58 -21.78 -10.36 -5.69
N MET A 59 -21.16 -11.07 -4.74
CA MET A 59 -21.84 -11.82 -3.69
C MET A 59 -21.74 -11.13 -2.34
N ILE A 60 -20.62 -10.45 -2.04
CA ILE A 60 -20.36 -9.80 -0.77
C ILE A 60 -20.48 -8.27 -0.93
N PRO A 61 -21.52 -7.62 -0.38
CA PRO A 61 -21.88 -6.23 -0.71
C PRO A 61 -20.79 -5.17 -0.50
N ASP A 62 -19.95 -5.36 0.51
CA ASP A 62 -18.91 -4.39 0.90
C ASP A 62 -17.51 -4.73 0.35
N CYS A 63 -17.39 -5.79 -0.45
CA CYS A 63 -16.16 -6.12 -1.15
C CYS A 63 -15.94 -5.21 -2.35
N HIS A 64 -14.69 -4.79 -2.54
CA HIS A 64 -14.29 -4.08 -3.73
C HIS A 64 -14.10 -5.08 -4.87
N PRO A 65 -14.30 -4.69 -6.14
CA PRO A 65 -13.76 -5.45 -7.26
C PRO A 65 -12.23 -5.38 -7.21
N ILE A 66 -11.57 -6.53 -7.06
CA ILE A 66 -10.11 -6.65 -6.96
C ILE A 66 -9.57 -7.40 -8.18
N PRO A 67 -8.53 -6.87 -8.86
CA PRO A 67 -7.86 -7.59 -9.93
C PRO A 67 -7.06 -8.77 -9.36
N ILE A 68 -7.47 -10.00 -9.66
CA ILE A 68 -6.82 -11.20 -9.15
C ILE A 68 -5.67 -11.56 -10.06
N GLU A 69 -4.45 -11.60 -9.50
CA GLU A 69 -3.23 -11.93 -10.24
C GLU A 69 -2.94 -13.43 -10.20
N TYR A 70 -3.26 -14.09 -9.09
CA TYR A 70 -3.07 -15.52 -8.90
C TYR A 70 -4.13 -16.10 -7.98
N ALA A 71 -4.55 -17.33 -8.29
CA ALA A 71 -5.38 -18.13 -7.39
C ALA A 71 -5.08 -19.63 -7.58
N SER A 72 -4.92 -20.35 -6.48
CA SER A 72 -4.78 -21.81 -6.49
C SER A 72 -5.64 -22.47 -5.43
N ILE A 73 -6.12 -23.67 -5.77
CA ILE A 73 -6.95 -24.49 -4.88
C ILE A 73 -6.34 -25.88 -4.86
N THR A 74 -6.00 -26.34 -3.66
CA THR A 74 -5.41 -27.66 -3.43
C THR A 74 -6.25 -28.44 -2.44
N PHE A 75 -6.16 -29.77 -2.55
CA PHE A 75 -6.93 -30.71 -1.73
C PHE A 75 -5.97 -31.68 -1.05
N ASN A 76 -6.24 -32.00 0.21
CA ASN A 76 -5.58 -33.08 0.93
C ASN A 76 -6.65 -33.92 1.63
N ILE A 77 -6.57 -35.25 1.50
CA ILE A 77 -7.49 -36.16 2.18
C ILE A 77 -6.76 -36.73 3.40
N SER A 78 -7.40 -36.60 4.57
CA SER A 78 -6.98 -37.22 5.81
C SER A 78 -8.16 -37.97 6.41
N GLU A 79 -8.11 -39.30 6.41
CA GLU A 79 -9.22 -40.15 6.84
C GLU A 79 -10.53 -39.83 6.06
N LEU A 80 -11.54 -39.30 6.76
CA LEU A 80 -12.82 -38.89 6.19
C LEU A 80 -12.93 -37.37 6.01
N GLU A 81 -11.82 -36.64 6.11
CA GLU A 81 -11.75 -35.19 5.95
C GLU A 81 -11.06 -34.82 4.63
N ILE A 82 -11.72 -33.95 3.86
CA ILE A 82 -11.17 -33.32 2.66
C ILE A 82 -10.80 -31.88 3.06
N HIS A 83 -9.51 -31.63 3.20
CA HIS A 83 -8.95 -30.32 3.49
C HIS A 83 -8.78 -29.53 2.19
N ILE A 84 -9.48 -28.40 2.11
CA ILE A 84 -9.39 -27.46 1.00
C ILE A 84 -8.47 -26.33 1.42
N ASN A 85 -7.47 -26.01 0.61
CA ASN A 85 -6.67 -24.80 0.77
C ASN A 85 -6.82 -23.92 -0.47
N VAL A 86 -7.20 -22.66 -0.24
CA VAL A 86 -7.34 -21.64 -1.28
C VAL A 86 -6.32 -20.54 -1.01
N GLU A 87 -5.47 -20.28 -1.98
CA GLU A 87 -4.48 -19.21 -1.95
C GLU A 87 -4.79 -18.20 -3.05
N VAL A 88 -4.78 -16.90 -2.71
CA VAL A 88 -5.11 -15.81 -3.62
C VAL A 88 -4.08 -14.69 -3.48
N HIS A 89 -3.57 -14.19 -4.61
CA HIS A 89 -2.67 -13.04 -4.65
C HIS A 89 -3.20 -11.89 -5.52
N THR A 90 -2.83 -10.67 -5.16
CA THR A 90 -3.08 -9.46 -5.95
C THR A 90 -2.02 -8.39 -5.65
N ILE A 91 -1.88 -7.41 -6.54
CA ILE A 91 -1.20 -6.13 -6.24
C ILE A 91 -2.27 -5.03 -6.21
N TYR A 92 -2.75 -4.71 -5.01
CA TYR A 92 -3.86 -3.77 -4.88
C TYR A 92 -3.92 -3.01 -3.54
N LYS A 93 -4.88 -2.08 -3.45
CA LYS A 93 -5.08 -1.16 -2.33
C LYS A 93 -5.68 -1.81 -1.08
N THR A 94 -6.31 -2.97 -1.24
CA THR A 94 -6.94 -3.75 -0.16
C THR A 94 -6.58 -5.24 -0.30
N GLY A 95 -6.72 -6.00 0.80
CA GLY A 95 -6.40 -7.43 0.83
C GLY A 95 -7.46 -8.30 0.14
N VAL A 96 -7.13 -9.58 -0.02
CA VAL A 96 -7.91 -10.62 -0.71
C VAL A 96 -8.43 -11.71 0.23
N GLU A 97 -8.61 -11.37 1.51
CA GLU A 97 -9.07 -12.32 2.54
C GLU A 97 -10.45 -12.89 2.21
N VAL A 98 -11.35 -12.02 1.75
CA VAL A 98 -12.74 -12.40 1.52
C VAL A 98 -12.84 -13.25 0.25
N GLU A 99 -12.04 -12.97 -0.76
CA GLU A 99 -11.94 -13.76 -1.99
C GLU A 99 -11.49 -15.19 -1.69
N ALA A 100 -10.48 -15.36 -0.83
CA ALA A 100 -10.00 -16.67 -0.43
C ALA A 100 -11.06 -17.45 0.37
N ILE A 101 -11.70 -16.82 1.37
CA ILE A 101 -12.73 -17.45 2.20
C ILE A 101 -13.98 -17.81 1.38
N HIS A 102 -14.43 -16.89 0.52
CA HIS A 102 -15.59 -17.08 -0.35
C HIS A 102 -15.36 -18.26 -1.29
N ALA A 103 -14.19 -18.35 -1.92
CA ALA A 103 -13.84 -19.49 -2.75
C ALA A 103 -13.73 -20.80 -1.98
N ALA A 104 -13.11 -20.81 -0.78
CA ALA A 104 -13.07 -22.01 0.06
C ALA A 104 -14.49 -22.52 0.40
N THR A 105 -15.42 -21.58 0.64
CA THR A 105 -16.82 -21.89 0.92
C THR A 105 -17.52 -22.49 -0.31
N VAL A 106 -17.36 -21.87 -1.47
CA VAL A 106 -17.98 -22.35 -2.73
C VAL A 106 -17.42 -23.71 -3.14
N VAL A 107 -16.12 -23.94 -2.98
CA VAL A 107 -15.49 -25.25 -3.21
C VAL A 107 -16.14 -26.29 -2.30
N ALA A 108 -16.23 -26.02 -1.00
CA ALA A 108 -16.82 -26.95 -0.04
C ALA A 108 -18.29 -27.28 -0.35
N VAL A 109 -19.11 -26.27 -0.70
CA VAL A 109 -20.52 -26.45 -1.09
C VAL A 109 -20.63 -27.23 -2.40
N THR A 110 -19.70 -27.02 -3.34
CA THR A 110 -19.68 -27.78 -4.60
C THR A 110 -19.35 -29.24 -4.35
N ILE A 111 -18.36 -29.54 -3.49
CA ILE A 111 -18.05 -30.91 -3.07
C ILE A 111 -19.27 -31.56 -2.41
N TYR A 112 -19.92 -30.84 -1.47
CA TYR A 112 -21.16 -31.32 -0.84
C TYR A 112 -22.24 -31.66 -1.88
N ASP A 113 -22.49 -30.77 -2.85
CA ASP A 113 -23.48 -30.97 -3.91
C ASP A 113 -23.21 -32.22 -4.76
N MET A 114 -21.92 -32.49 -5.01
CA MET A 114 -21.46 -33.61 -5.81
C MET A 114 -21.54 -34.95 -5.06
N LEU A 115 -21.29 -34.95 -3.76
CA LEU A 115 -21.22 -36.14 -2.93
C LEU A 115 -22.56 -36.52 -2.27
N LYS A 116 -23.50 -35.59 -2.09
CA LYS A 116 -24.81 -35.88 -1.46
C LYS A 116 -25.64 -37.03 -2.08
N PRO A 117 -25.47 -37.46 -3.35
CA PRO A 117 -26.13 -38.65 -3.85
C PRO A 117 -25.63 -39.95 -3.19
N ILE A 118 -24.35 -40.03 -2.84
CA ILE A 118 -23.68 -41.24 -2.33
C ILE A 118 -23.36 -41.19 -0.84
N ASP A 119 -23.41 -40.02 -0.22
CA ASP A 119 -23.24 -39.83 1.23
C ASP A 119 -24.23 -38.79 1.75
N LYS A 120 -25.03 -39.14 2.77
CA LYS A 120 -26.11 -38.28 3.29
C LYS A 120 -25.72 -37.44 4.50
N ASN A 121 -24.60 -37.73 5.15
CA ASN A 121 -24.22 -37.10 6.43
C ASN A 121 -22.93 -36.29 6.30
N ILE A 122 -22.75 -35.61 5.17
CA ILE A 122 -21.59 -34.74 4.91
C ILE A 122 -21.72 -33.45 5.73
N THR A 123 -20.63 -32.97 6.32
CA THR A 123 -20.56 -31.66 6.98
C THR A 123 -19.50 -30.77 6.34
N ILE A 124 -19.74 -29.45 6.39
CA ILE A 124 -18.75 -28.42 6.05
C ILE A 124 -18.32 -27.77 7.36
N GLU A 125 -17.03 -27.82 7.65
CA GLU A 125 -16.46 -27.41 8.92
C GLU A 125 -15.29 -26.45 8.71
N LYS A 126 -15.00 -25.68 9.77
CA LYS A 126 -13.73 -24.93 9.94
C LYS A 126 -13.38 -24.00 8.75
N VAL A 127 -14.37 -23.35 8.14
CA VAL A 127 -14.11 -22.31 7.13
C VAL A 127 -13.46 -21.09 7.80
N LYS A 128 -12.21 -20.80 7.46
CA LYS A 128 -11.46 -19.68 8.07
C LYS A 128 -10.28 -19.22 7.23
N LEU A 129 -9.82 -18.01 7.52
CA LEU A 129 -8.52 -17.51 7.06
C LEU A 129 -7.40 -18.18 7.87
N LEU A 130 -6.39 -18.70 7.18
CA LEU A 130 -5.17 -19.25 7.79
C LEU A 130 -4.08 -18.17 7.89
N GLU A 131 -3.83 -17.48 6.79
CA GLU A 131 -2.76 -16.49 6.68
C GLU A 131 -3.20 -15.33 5.80
N LYS A 132 -2.65 -14.15 6.09
CA LYS A 132 -2.65 -13.01 5.17
C LYS A 132 -1.37 -12.20 5.28
N THR A 133 -0.92 -11.65 4.16
CA THR A 133 0.22 -10.75 4.11
C THR A 133 -0.07 -9.50 3.29
N GLY A 134 0.81 -8.50 3.40
CA GLY A 134 0.74 -7.28 2.62
C GLY A 134 0.13 -6.08 3.34
N GLY A 135 0.15 -4.96 2.63
CA GLY A 135 -0.31 -3.66 3.11
C GLY A 135 0.64 -2.93 4.05
N MET A 136 0.27 -1.68 4.32
CA MET A 136 1.10 -0.76 5.10
C MET A 136 1.40 -1.24 6.52
N SER A 137 0.55 -2.08 7.11
CA SER A 137 0.80 -2.68 8.42
C SER A 137 2.06 -3.55 8.48
N GLN A 138 2.46 -4.16 7.35
CA GLN A 138 3.69 -4.95 7.27
C GLN A 138 4.94 -4.07 7.39
N PHE A 139 4.88 -2.84 6.87
CA PHE A 139 6.01 -1.91 6.85
C PHE A 139 6.11 -1.05 8.13
N ARG A 140 4.97 -0.71 8.76
CA ARG A 140 4.91 0.17 9.95
C ARG A 140 5.69 -0.33 11.17
N LYS A 141 5.78 -1.65 11.40
CA LYS A 141 6.52 -2.20 12.57
C LYS A 141 8.02 -1.90 12.54
N LYS A 142 8.54 -1.47 11.39
CA LYS A 142 9.97 -1.33 11.11
C LYS A 142 10.42 0.13 11.03
N GLU A 143 9.57 1.13 11.26
CA GLU A 143 9.91 2.54 11.04
C GLU A 143 10.57 3.21 12.26
N PRO A 144 11.58 4.07 12.04
CA PRO A 144 12.24 4.82 13.11
C PRO A 144 11.28 5.86 13.71
N LYS A 145 11.26 5.93 15.05
CA LYS A 145 10.47 6.91 15.82
C LYS A 145 11.29 8.16 16.13
N GLY A 146 10.60 9.28 16.35
CA GLY A 146 11.23 10.53 16.82
C GLY A 146 11.98 11.30 15.74
N ILE A 147 11.63 11.08 14.47
CA ILE A 147 12.14 11.89 13.35
C ILE A 147 11.71 13.34 13.57
N THR A 148 12.66 14.27 13.53
CA THR A 148 12.37 15.70 13.58
C THR A 148 12.35 16.28 12.18
N ALA A 149 11.47 17.26 11.96
CA ALA A 149 11.31 17.92 10.68
C ALA A 149 11.22 19.43 10.77
N ALA A 150 11.69 20.11 9.72
CA ALA A 150 11.39 21.51 9.44
C ALA A 150 10.60 21.61 8.12
N VAL A 151 9.58 22.47 8.10
CA VAL A 151 8.74 22.73 6.93
C VAL A 151 8.88 24.19 6.53
N ILE A 152 9.37 24.42 5.32
CA ILE A 152 9.68 25.74 4.77
C ILE A 152 8.75 26.01 3.59
N VAL A 153 7.95 27.07 3.67
CA VAL A 153 7.05 27.50 2.60
C VAL A 153 7.77 28.55 1.77
N CYS A 154 8.04 28.24 0.49
CA CYS A 154 8.60 29.17 -0.49
C CYS A 154 7.45 29.85 -1.23
N SER A 155 7.18 31.12 -0.90
CA SER A 155 6.23 31.94 -1.65
C SER A 155 6.42 33.43 -1.37
N ASP A 156 6.72 34.19 -2.42
CA ASP A 156 6.71 35.66 -2.37
C ASP A 156 5.40 36.21 -1.81
N SER A 157 4.26 35.74 -2.29
CA SER A 157 2.95 36.27 -1.90
C SER A 157 2.57 35.99 -0.43
N VAL A 158 2.98 34.84 0.11
CA VAL A 158 2.69 34.47 1.50
C VAL A 158 3.67 35.14 2.44
N SER A 159 4.95 35.24 2.05
CA SER A 159 5.98 35.91 2.87
C SER A 159 5.68 37.40 3.12
N VAL A 160 5.08 38.08 2.13
CA VAL A 160 4.65 39.50 2.25
C VAL A 160 3.30 39.65 2.99
N GLY A 161 2.64 38.55 3.37
CA GLY A 161 1.38 38.56 4.13
C GLY A 161 0.11 38.73 3.29
N ASN A 162 0.21 38.67 1.96
CA ASN A 162 -0.94 38.85 1.06
C ASN A 162 -1.84 37.61 0.97
N LYS A 163 -1.35 36.44 1.38
CA LYS A 163 -2.10 35.17 1.41
C LYS A 163 -1.68 34.34 2.61
N GLU A 164 -2.61 33.54 3.13
CA GLU A 164 -2.29 32.54 4.16
C GLU A 164 -1.70 31.26 3.55
N ASP A 165 -0.71 30.67 4.22
CA ASP A 165 -0.26 29.32 3.89
C ASP A 165 -1.30 28.26 4.33
N LYS A 166 -1.69 27.45 3.35
CA LYS A 166 -2.48 26.23 3.56
C LYS A 166 -1.68 24.96 3.27
N ALA A 167 -0.65 25.04 2.43
CA ALA A 167 0.10 23.88 1.98
C ALA A 167 1.04 23.36 3.08
N GLY A 168 1.84 24.24 3.68
CA GLY A 168 2.72 23.89 4.80
C GLY A 168 1.94 23.37 6.00
N LYS A 169 0.81 24.01 6.35
CA LYS A 169 -0.10 23.52 7.40
C LYS A 169 -0.60 22.09 7.13
N GLN A 170 -1.02 21.78 5.91
CA GLN A 170 -1.46 20.43 5.53
C GLN A 170 -0.33 19.40 5.55
N ILE A 171 0.87 19.77 5.12
CA ILE A 171 2.07 18.92 5.26
C ILE A 171 2.29 18.58 6.74
N ILE A 172 2.28 19.58 7.62
CA ILE A 172 2.47 19.41 9.07
C ILE A 172 1.45 18.44 9.67
N GLU A 173 0.16 18.60 9.34
CA GLU A 173 -0.89 17.70 9.81
C GLU A 173 -0.62 16.25 9.41
N ARG A 174 -0.27 16.00 8.14
CA ARG A 174 0.03 14.64 7.64
C ARG A 174 1.27 14.05 8.30
N LEU A 175 2.35 14.81 8.41
CA LEU A 175 3.58 14.38 9.07
C LEU A 175 3.34 13.96 10.53
N LYS A 176 2.49 14.70 11.26
CA LYS A 176 2.09 14.34 12.63
C LYS A 176 1.37 12.99 12.69
N THR A 177 0.51 12.66 11.72
CA THR A 177 -0.14 11.33 11.65
C THR A 177 0.85 10.18 11.46
N HIS A 178 2.05 10.47 10.95
CA HIS A 178 3.15 9.53 10.80
C HIS A 178 4.16 9.58 11.97
N GLY A 179 3.86 10.32 13.04
CA GLY A 179 4.73 10.39 14.22
C GLY A 179 6.01 11.22 14.03
N VAL A 180 6.03 12.10 13.02
CA VAL A 180 7.14 13.05 12.78
C VAL A 180 6.94 14.29 13.65
N ASN A 181 7.99 14.71 14.35
CA ASN A 181 7.99 15.88 15.24
C ASN A 181 8.41 17.14 14.50
N ILE A 182 7.53 18.12 14.39
CA ILE A 182 7.83 19.38 13.70
C ILE A 182 8.56 20.33 14.65
N LYS A 183 9.83 20.62 14.35
CA LYS A 183 10.68 21.54 15.13
C LYS A 183 10.58 22.97 14.66
N SER A 184 10.38 23.17 13.36
CA SER A 184 10.27 24.50 12.77
C SER A 184 9.28 24.52 11.62
N TYR A 185 8.66 25.69 11.48
CA TYR A 185 7.78 26.04 10.37
C TYR A 185 8.07 27.50 10.02
N GLU A 186 8.50 27.75 8.78
CA GLU A 186 8.87 29.08 8.32
C GLU A 186 8.29 29.36 6.94
N ILE A 187 8.09 30.65 6.65
CA ILE A 187 7.66 31.14 5.34
C ILE A 187 8.75 32.08 4.84
N ILE A 188 9.24 31.82 3.65
CA ILE A 188 10.33 32.59 3.02
C ILE A 188 9.93 32.99 1.59
N PRO A 189 10.49 34.08 1.04
CA PRO A 189 10.35 34.41 -0.36
C PRO A 189 11.10 33.40 -1.25
N ASP A 190 10.83 33.42 -2.56
CA ASP A 190 11.49 32.57 -3.54
C ASP A 190 12.90 33.12 -3.88
N ASP A 191 13.79 33.08 -2.88
CA ASP A 191 15.16 33.61 -2.95
C ASP A 191 16.22 32.52 -2.76
N LYS A 192 17.21 32.50 -3.67
CA LYS A 192 18.28 31.50 -3.70
C LYS A 192 19.14 31.50 -2.44
N ASN A 193 19.53 32.68 -1.95
CA ASN A 193 20.43 32.78 -0.81
C ASN A 193 19.70 32.31 0.45
N ILE A 194 18.45 32.75 0.63
CA ILE A 194 17.65 32.35 1.79
C ILE A 194 17.40 30.83 1.80
N ILE A 195 17.03 30.22 0.68
CA ILE A 195 16.85 28.77 0.60
C ILE A 195 18.15 28.03 0.94
N THR A 196 19.28 28.49 0.41
CA THR A 196 20.62 27.92 0.69
C THR A 196 20.96 28.00 2.17
N ASP A 197 20.75 29.17 2.80
CA ASP A 197 21.01 29.38 4.22
C ASP A 197 20.16 28.46 5.09
N LYS A 198 18.89 28.24 4.72
CA LYS A 198 18.00 27.31 5.44
C LYS A 198 18.46 25.86 5.33
N VAL A 199 18.92 25.41 4.16
CA VAL A 199 19.49 24.06 4.02
C VAL A 199 20.69 23.90 4.93
N ASN A 200 21.63 24.84 4.91
CA ASN A 200 22.84 24.78 5.73
C ASN A 200 22.51 24.78 7.23
N TYR A 201 21.65 25.70 7.67
CA TYR A 201 21.24 25.84 9.06
C TYR A 201 20.57 24.56 9.60
N TYR A 202 19.57 24.04 8.90
CA TYR A 202 18.84 22.87 9.39
C TYR A 202 19.65 21.57 9.31
N SER A 203 20.56 21.48 8.35
CA SER A 203 21.50 20.36 8.26
C SER A 203 22.50 20.40 9.43
N SER A 204 22.99 21.58 9.83
CA SER A 204 23.87 21.72 11.01
C SER A 204 23.16 21.44 12.33
N GLU A 205 21.88 21.81 12.45
CA GLU A 205 21.04 21.51 13.62
C GLU A 205 20.61 20.03 13.72
N SER A 206 21.13 19.17 12.82
CA SER A 206 20.84 17.73 12.80
C SER A 206 19.34 17.41 12.67
N ILE A 207 18.57 18.27 11.99
CA ILE A 207 17.19 17.93 11.60
C ILE A 207 17.23 16.77 10.61
N GLN A 208 16.39 15.76 10.83
CA GLN A 208 16.38 14.60 9.96
C GLN A 208 15.63 14.88 8.64
N LEU A 209 14.51 15.60 8.67
CA LEU A 209 13.66 15.84 7.50
C LEU A 209 13.47 17.34 7.24
N LEU A 210 13.92 17.84 6.09
CA LEU A 210 13.70 19.22 5.66
C LEU A 210 12.79 19.23 4.43
N ILE A 211 11.63 19.87 4.54
CA ILE A 211 10.65 19.95 3.45
C ILE A 211 10.50 21.39 3.02
N PHE A 212 10.76 21.66 1.74
CA PHE A 212 10.37 22.88 1.05
C PHE A 212 9.07 22.64 0.30
N THR A 213 8.12 23.57 0.39
CA THR A 213 6.88 23.55 -0.40
C THR A 213 6.73 24.85 -1.17
N GLY A 214 6.59 24.76 -2.50
CA GLY A 214 6.58 25.93 -3.40
C GLY A 214 7.87 26.09 -4.20
N GLY A 215 7.83 26.95 -5.21
CA GLY A 215 8.96 27.22 -6.10
C GLY A 215 9.35 26.05 -7.04
N THR A 216 8.48 25.04 -7.22
CA THR A 216 8.73 23.82 -8.02
C THR A 216 7.95 23.78 -9.34
N GLY A 217 7.29 24.88 -9.72
CA GLY A 217 6.56 25.01 -10.98
C GLY A 217 7.47 25.41 -12.15
N LEU A 218 6.90 26.01 -13.20
CA LEU A 218 7.64 26.44 -14.40
C LEU A 218 7.72 27.97 -14.54
N SER A 219 7.32 28.72 -13.51
CA SER A 219 7.45 30.18 -13.48
C SER A 219 8.92 30.58 -13.39
N PRO A 220 9.34 31.74 -13.93
CA PRO A 220 10.69 32.27 -13.71
C PRO A 220 11.07 32.48 -12.24
N ARG A 221 10.09 32.55 -11.33
CA ARG A 221 10.30 32.63 -9.87
C ARG A 221 10.44 31.26 -9.21
N ASP A 222 10.04 30.19 -9.89
CA ASP A 222 10.14 28.83 -9.35
C ASP A 222 11.61 28.36 -9.42
N VAL A 223 12.38 28.60 -8.36
CA VAL A 223 13.82 28.31 -8.31
C VAL A 223 14.20 27.21 -7.32
N THR A 224 13.25 26.70 -6.53
CA THR A 224 13.55 25.78 -5.42
C THR A 224 14.37 24.56 -5.86
N PRO A 225 14.03 23.82 -6.94
CA PRO A 225 14.82 22.68 -7.37
C PRO A 225 16.24 23.05 -7.80
N GLU A 226 16.42 24.13 -8.58
CA GLU A 226 17.74 24.60 -9.05
C GLU A 226 18.65 25.04 -7.92
N VAL A 227 18.07 25.55 -6.84
CA VAL A 227 18.83 25.96 -5.64
C VAL A 227 19.20 24.74 -4.81
N LEU A 228 18.30 23.78 -4.64
CA LEU A 228 18.52 22.62 -3.80
C LEU A 228 19.48 21.61 -4.45
N GLU A 229 19.34 21.33 -5.75
CA GLU A 229 20.11 20.30 -6.46
C GLU A 229 21.63 20.35 -6.23
N PRO A 230 22.33 21.50 -6.37
CA PRO A 230 23.77 21.56 -6.15
C PRO A 230 24.18 21.45 -4.66
N LEU A 231 23.24 21.55 -3.73
CA LEU A 231 23.49 21.42 -2.29
C LEU A 231 23.37 19.97 -1.80
N LEU A 232 22.74 19.09 -2.59
CA LEU A 232 22.57 17.69 -2.24
C LEU A 232 23.87 16.92 -2.42
N ASP A 233 24.22 16.08 -1.43
CA ASP A 233 25.30 15.10 -1.58
C ASP A 233 24.99 14.11 -2.70
N PHE A 234 23.73 13.68 -2.76
CA PHE A 234 23.17 12.90 -3.87
C PHE A 234 21.64 13.01 -3.92
N ARG A 235 21.11 12.86 -5.13
CA ARG A 235 19.67 12.83 -5.41
C ARG A 235 19.07 11.45 -5.19
N ILE A 236 17.77 11.40 -4.94
CA ILE A 236 16.96 10.18 -4.86
C ILE A 236 15.79 10.29 -5.85
N PRO A 237 16.03 10.10 -7.16
CA PRO A 237 15.01 10.26 -8.20
C PRO A 237 13.76 9.41 -7.98
N GLY A 238 13.90 8.22 -7.38
CA GLY A 238 12.76 7.33 -7.11
C GLY A 238 11.69 7.95 -6.17
N ILE A 239 12.07 8.84 -5.25
CA ILE A 239 11.09 9.57 -4.42
C ILE A 239 10.34 10.58 -5.28
N GLU A 240 11.06 11.29 -6.16
CA GLU A 240 10.50 12.28 -7.06
C GLU A 240 9.50 11.67 -8.05
N GLU A 241 9.87 10.52 -8.64
CA GLU A 241 9.04 9.72 -9.52
C GLU A 241 7.80 9.20 -8.80
N ALA A 242 7.94 8.71 -7.56
CA ALA A 242 6.81 8.24 -6.77
C ALA A 242 5.78 9.36 -6.51
N MET A 243 6.23 10.56 -6.15
CA MET A 243 5.35 11.73 -5.96
C MET A 243 4.59 12.07 -7.24
N ARG A 244 5.30 12.17 -8.38
CA ARG A 244 4.69 12.51 -9.67
C ARG A 244 3.76 11.41 -10.18
N SER A 245 4.14 10.15 -10.04
CA SER A 245 3.34 8.99 -10.46
C SER A 245 2.02 8.92 -9.68
N TYR A 246 2.08 9.08 -8.35
CA TYR A 246 0.88 9.12 -7.51
C TYR A 246 -0.01 10.35 -7.80
N GLY A 247 0.57 11.52 -8.02
CA GLY A 247 -0.16 12.73 -8.40
C GLY A 247 -0.86 12.58 -9.76
N GLN A 248 -0.21 11.95 -10.74
CA GLN A 248 -0.76 11.73 -12.08
C GLN A 248 -1.99 10.83 -12.10
N GLN A 249 -2.15 9.94 -11.12
CA GLN A 249 -3.38 9.17 -10.93
C GLN A 249 -4.59 10.02 -10.52
N ARG A 250 -4.37 11.30 -10.17
CA ARG A 250 -5.39 12.23 -9.65
C ARG A 250 -5.55 13.48 -10.48
N THR A 251 -4.45 13.98 -11.05
CA THR A 251 -4.45 15.16 -11.92
C THR A 251 -3.35 15.05 -12.97
N PRO A 252 -3.64 15.36 -14.25
CA PRO A 252 -2.62 15.33 -15.30
C PRO A 252 -1.52 16.38 -15.07
N TYR A 253 -1.77 17.43 -14.28
CA TYR A 253 -0.81 18.51 -14.04
C TYR A 253 0.36 18.11 -13.14
N ALA A 254 0.26 17.00 -12.41
CA ALA A 254 1.32 16.55 -11.51
C ALA A 254 2.65 16.29 -12.23
N MET A 255 2.60 15.95 -13.53
CA MET A 255 3.81 15.75 -14.35
C MET A 255 4.66 17.00 -14.53
N LEU A 256 4.08 18.20 -14.37
CA LEU A 256 4.78 19.48 -14.56
C LEU A 256 5.61 19.89 -13.34
N SER A 257 5.44 19.22 -12.20
CA SER A 257 6.18 19.55 -10.99
C SER A 257 7.63 19.10 -11.09
N ARG A 258 8.54 20.04 -10.83
CA ARG A 258 9.99 19.78 -10.73
C ARG A 258 10.40 19.40 -9.31
N SER A 259 9.52 18.71 -8.56
CA SER A 259 9.83 18.19 -7.22
C SER A 259 11.17 17.43 -7.21
N LEU A 260 11.93 17.65 -6.15
CA LEU A 260 13.30 17.17 -5.95
C LEU A 260 13.40 16.44 -4.61
N ALA A 261 14.24 15.40 -4.54
CA ALA A 261 14.55 14.73 -3.28
C ALA A 261 16.03 14.35 -3.22
N GLY A 262 16.65 14.49 -2.06
CA GLY A 262 18.03 14.08 -1.84
C GLY A 262 18.51 14.19 -0.40
N ILE A 263 19.78 13.89 -0.18
CA ILE A 263 20.42 13.95 1.13
C ILE A 263 21.40 15.11 1.22
N VAL A 264 21.42 15.78 2.37
CA VAL A 264 22.50 16.68 2.81
C VAL A 264 22.98 16.17 4.17
N GLY A 265 24.18 15.59 4.23
CA GLY A 265 24.72 14.91 5.40
C GLY A 265 23.82 13.76 5.89
N LYS A 266 23.01 14.05 6.92
CA LYS A 266 22.03 13.10 7.50
C LYS A 266 20.57 13.54 7.32
N THR A 267 20.37 14.64 6.61
CA THR A 267 19.07 15.28 6.42
C THR A 267 18.49 14.89 5.07
N LEU A 268 17.30 14.32 5.07
CA LEU A 268 16.49 14.15 3.86
C LEU A 268 15.86 15.49 3.51
N VAL A 269 16.19 16.01 2.34
CA VAL A 269 15.63 17.25 1.79
C VAL A 269 14.62 16.91 0.69
N LEU A 270 13.42 17.46 0.80
CA LEU A 270 12.33 17.30 -0.17
C LEU A 270 11.83 18.65 -0.66
N ALA A 271 11.66 18.80 -1.97
CA ALA A 271 10.94 19.92 -2.58
C ALA A 271 9.59 19.43 -3.11
N LEU A 272 8.50 19.99 -2.58
CA LEU A 272 7.12 19.61 -2.88
C LEU A 272 6.40 20.71 -3.67
N PRO A 273 5.28 20.38 -4.36
CA PRO A 273 4.43 21.37 -5.02
C PRO A 273 3.89 22.42 -4.05
N GLY A 274 3.82 23.68 -4.47
CA GLY A 274 3.29 24.77 -3.62
C GLY A 274 1.76 24.76 -3.44
N SER A 275 1.03 24.04 -4.30
CA SER A 275 -0.42 23.91 -4.14
C SER A 275 -0.74 22.98 -2.97
N THR A 276 -1.76 23.33 -2.17
CA THR A 276 -2.18 22.54 -1.00
C THR A 276 -2.46 21.07 -1.35
N ARG A 277 -3.06 20.84 -2.52
CA ARG A 277 -3.38 19.50 -3.02
C ARG A 277 -2.12 18.76 -3.47
N GLY A 278 -1.27 19.38 -4.29
CA GLY A 278 -0.04 18.75 -4.77
C GLY A 278 0.94 18.42 -3.64
N ALA A 279 1.08 19.32 -2.66
CA ALA A 279 1.84 19.09 -1.44
C ALA A 279 1.32 17.86 -0.66
N SER A 280 0.01 17.85 -0.39
CA SER A 280 -0.65 16.76 0.34
C SER A 280 -0.52 15.41 -0.36
N GLU A 281 -0.77 15.37 -1.67
CA GLU A 281 -0.68 14.15 -2.48
C GLU A 281 0.77 13.64 -2.56
N SER A 282 1.75 14.54 -2.60
CA SER A 282 3.18 14.17 -2.59
C SER A 282 3.58 13.54 -1.26
N VAL A 283 3.09 14.07 -0.13
CA VAL A 283 3.28 13.45 1.19
C VAL A 283 2.62 12.07 1.24
N ASP A 284 1.36 11.95 0.79
CA ASP A 284 0.64 10.67 0.78
C ASP A 284 1.32 9.61 -0.10
N ALA A 285 1.99 10.04 -1.18
CA ALA A 285 2.69 9.14 -2.09
C ALA A 285 3.87 8.42 -1.43
N ILE A 286 4.59 9.12 -0.55
CA ILE A 286 5.90 8.66 -0.05
C ILE A 286 5.90 8.32 1.44
N PHE A 287 4.96 8.85 2.23
CA PHE A 287 4.87 8.56 3.66
C PHE A 287 3.95 7.37 3.96
N PRO A 288 4.29 6.55 4.97
CA PRO A 288 5.49 6.64 5.81
C PRO A 288 6.74 5.95 5.23
N SER A 289 6.64 5.28 4.08
CA SER A 289 7.71 4.45 3.49
C SER A 289 9.07 5.13 3.38
N VAL A 290 9.09 6.43 3.07
CA VAL A 290 10.31 7.24 2.94
C VAL A 290 11.15 7.27 4.24
N LEU A 291 10.51 7.11 5.41
CA LEU A 291 11.20 7.08 6.70
C LEU A 291 12.12 5.87 6.87
N HIS A 292 11.97 4.84 6.02
CA HIS A 292 12.88 3.69 6.01
C HIS A 292 14.33 4.09 5.71
N ILE A 293 14.56 5.22 5.03
CA ILE A 293 15.90 5.70 4.68
C ILE A 293 16.82 5.82 5.90
N TYR A 294 16.31 6.24 7.07
CA TYR A 294 17.13 6.39 8.28
C TYR A 294 17.57 5.06 8.89
N ARG A 295 16.97 3.93 8.49
CA ARG A 295 17.51 2.60 8.81
C ARG A 295 18.65 2.23 7.87
N VAL A 296 18.49 2.53 6.60
CA VAL A 296 19.50 2.29 5.57
C VAL A 296 20.77 3.08 5.88
N MET A 297 20.64 4.35 6.21
CA MET A 297 21.77 5.22 6.59
C MET A 297 22.48 4.76 7.88
N LYS A 298 21.82 3.97 8.74
CA LYS A 298 22.43 3.36 9.94
C LYS A 298 23.15 2.04 9.66
N GLY A 299 23.18 1.58 8.40
CA GLY A 299 23.82 0.32 8.00
C GLY A 299 23.07 -0.93 8.45
N VAL A 300 21.78 -0.82 8.78
CA VAL A 300 20.96 -1.99 9.15
C VAL A 300 20.69 -2.80 7.88
N ARG A 301 21.06 -4.09 7.87
CA ARG A 301 20.78 -5.01 6.75
C ARG A 301 19.29 -5.03 6.39
N HIS A 302 19.01 -5.12 5.10
CA HIS A 302 17.66 -5.26 4.56
C HIS A 302 17.19 -6.72 4.71
N ASP A 303 15.97 -6.90 5.24
CA ASP A 303 15.19 -8.15 5.17
C ASP A 303 13.88 -7.87 4.42
#